data_AF-A0A9R1VC40-F1
#
_entry.id   AF-A0A9R1VC40-F1
#
_cell.length_a   1.000
_cell.length_b   1.000
_cell.length_c   1.000
_cell.angle_alpha   90.00
_cell.angle_beta   90.00
_cell.angle_gamma   90.00
#
_symmetry.space_group_name_H-M   'P 1'
#
loop_
_entity.id
_entity.type
_entity.pdbx_description
1 polymer ?
#
loop_
_entity_poly.entity_id
_entity_poly.type
_entity_poly.pdbx_seq_one_letter_code
_entity_poly.pdbx_strand_id
1 'polypeptide(L)'
;MHNRVKYLPNIVAALDTIPTDRINPRFLEDANHVLIKCPFATIVWEWVLRWCDIPSPSQFSSILDINEFVRGWVICQRKRNTMISICYGTLWWIWKARCDRVFKNLHVNATKVVDNIKSQVFT
;
A
#
# COMPACT_ATOMS: atom_id res chain seq x y z
N MET A 1 -2.15 -15.53 44.65
CA MET A 1 -0.93 -14.90 44.10
C MET A 1 -0.65 -15.51 42.73
N HIS A 2 -0.39 -14.64 41.74
CA HIS A 2 0.12 -14.92 40.38
C HIS A 2 -0.80 -15.56 39.31
N ASN A 3 -1.51 -14.65 38.64
CA ASN A 3 -1.86 -14.69 37.21
C ASN A 3 -0.67 -15.08 36.31
N ARG A 4 -0.90 -15.99 35.35
CA ARG A 4 -0.58 -15.71 33.93
C ARG A 4 -1.37 -16.61 32.99
N VAL A 5 -2.17 -15.94 32.16
CA VAL A 5 -3.00 -16.45 31.07
C VAL A 5 -2.14 -17.27 30.09
N LYS A 6 -2.44 -18.56 29.95
CA LYS A 6 -1.90 -19.46 28.91
C LYS A 6 -2.99 -19.80 27.89
N TYR A 7 -3.48 -18.79 27.17
CA TYR A 7 -4.32 -18.95 25.98
C TYR A 7 -4.01 -17.69 25.15
N LEU A 8 -3.44 -17.71 23.95
CA LEU A 8 -3.95 -18.36 22.74
C LEU A 8 -2.79 -18.50 21.70
N PRO A 9 -2.36 -19.73 21.34
CA PRO A 9 -1.63 -19.96 20.09
C PRO A 9 -2.57 -20.22 18.89
N ASN A 10 -3.88 -20.19 19.10
CA ASN A 10 -4.85 -20.80 18.18
C ASN A 10 -5.59 -19.86 17.22
N ILE A 11 -5.29 -18.56 17.18
CA ILE A 11 -5.95 -17.68 16.19
C ILE A 11 -5.38 -17.93 14.79
N VAL A 12 -4.07 -18.15 14.67
CA VAL A 12 -3.42 -18.42 13.37
C VAL A 12 -3.80 -19.81 12.86
N ALA A 13 -3.78 -20.83 13.71
CA ALA A 13 -4.16 -22.19 13.33
C ALA A 13 -5.65 -22.33 12.95
N ALA A 14 -6.54 -21.52 13.54
CA ALA A 14 -7.96 -21.53 13.18
C ALA A 14 -8.24 -20.89 11.81
N LEU A 15 -7.41 -19.94 11.38
CA LEU A 15 -7.52 -19.32 10.04
C LEU A 15 -7.10 -20.29 8.93
N ASP A 16 -6.14 -21.19 9.20
CA ASP A 16 -5.68 -22.21 8.24
C ASP A 16 -6.68 -23.36 8.02
N THR A 17 -7.70 -23.49 8.89
CA THR A 17 -8.75 -24.52 8.78
C THR A 17 -10.03 -24.07 8.08
N ILE A 18 -10.13 -22.80 7.66
CA ILE A 18 -11.29 -22.32 6.92
C ILE A 18 -11.16 -22.77 5.46
N PRO A 19 -12.11 -23.56 4.93
CA PRO A 19 -12.12 -23.93 3.52
C PRO A 19 -12.06 -22.66 2.65
N THR A 20 -11.00 -22.55 1.85
CA THR A 20 -10.76 -21.41 0.95
C THR A 20 -11.81 -21.29 -0.17
N ASP A 21 -12.76 -22.24 -0.24
CA ASP A 21 -13.87 -22.27 -1.21
C ASP A 21 -15.03 -21.33 -0.84
N ARG A 22 -15.15 -20.89 0.44
CA ARG A 22 -16.21 -19.97 0.89
C ARG A 22 -15.75 -18.53 1.11
N ILE A 23 -14.45 -18.27 1.14
CA ILE A 23 -13.93 -16.91 1.13
C ILE A 23 -13.84 -16.50 -0.34
N ASN A 24 -14.84 -15.78 -0.84
CA ASN A 24 -14.76 -15.21 -2.17
C ASN A 24 -13.44 -14.41 -2.26
N PRO A 25 -12.52 -14.76 -3.19
CA PRO A 25 -11.18 -14.18 -3.26
C PRO A 25 -11.21 -12.66 -3.52
N ARG A 26 -12.38 -12.10 -3.85
CA ARG A 26 -12.63 -10.65 -3.94
C ARG A 26 -12.78 -9.94 -2.59
N PHE A 27 -12.87 -10.68 -1.46
CA PHE A 27 -13.00 -10.11 -0.11
C PHE A 27 -11.73 -10.21 0.73
N LEU A 28 -10.66 -10.85 0.24
CA LEU A 28 -9.40 -10.87 0.96
C LEU A 28 -8.68 -9.53 0.73
N GLU A 29 -9.07 -8.51 1.50
CA GLU A 29 -8.37 -7.23 1.56
C GLU A 29 -7.09 -7.38 2.37
N ASP A 30 -6.06 -7.98 1.76
CA ASP A 30 -4.71 -7.95 2.31
C ASP A 30 -4.01 -6.61 2.03
N ALA A 31 -2.89 -6.35 2.70
CA ALA A 31 -2.15 -5.10 2.53
C ALA A 31 -1.68 -4.87 1.07
N ASN A 32 -1.35 -5.92 0.33
CA ASN A 32 -0.96 -5.81 -1.07
C ASN A 32 -2.18 -5.44 -1.95
N HIS A 33 -3.34 -6.01 -1.68
CA HIS A 33 -4.57 -5.67 -2.36
C HIS A 33 -4.94 -4.20 -2.10
N VAL A 34 -4.99 -3.79 -0.84
CA VAL A 34 -5.43 -2.44 -0.47
C VAL A 34 -4.48 -1.36 -0.96
N LEU A 35 -3.17 -1.59 -0.90
CA LEU A 35 -2.16 -0.58 -1.18
C LEU A 35 -1.62 -0.60 -2.62
N ILE A 36 -1.81 -1.70 -3.34
CA ILE A 36 -1.18 -1.92 -4.65
C ILE A 36 -2.19 -2.32 -5.72
N LYS A 37 -2.93 -3.43 -5.51
CA LYS A 37 -3.73 -4.08 -6.57
C LYS A 37 -5.15 -3.52 -6.72
N CYS A 38 -5.67 -2.84 -5.71
CA CYS A 38 -7.04 -2.35 -5.79
C CYS A 38 -7.14 -1.28 -6.89
N PRO A 39 -8.29 -1.17 -7.59
CA PRO A 39 -8.43 -0.25 -8.72
C PRO A 39 -8.05 1.20 -8.38
N PHE A 40 -8.39 1.64 -7.16
CA PHE A 40 -8.01 2.96 -6.66
C PHE A 40 -6.48 3.11 -6.52
N ALA A 41 -5.82 2.14 -5.91
CA ALA A 41 -4.36 2.16 -5.73
C ALA A 41 -3.65 2.10 -7.09
N THR A 42 -4.11 1.26 -8.01
CA THR A 42 -3.55 1.16 -9.37
C THR A 42 -3.58 2.51 -10.09
N ILE A 43 -4.72 3.22 -10.06
CA ILE A 43 -4.85 4.55 -10.65
C ILE A 43 -3.88 5.53 -10.00
N VAL A 44 -3.79 5.56 -8.65
CA VAL A 44 -2.84 6.44 -7.94
C VAL A 44 -1.40 6.15 -8.37
N TRP A 45 -1.00 4.88 -8.42
CA TRP A 45 0.33 4.48 -8.85
C TRP A 45 0.64 4.88 -10.28
N GLU A 46 -0.31 4.73 -11.22
CA GLU A 46 -0.16 5.18 -12.60
C GLU A 46 0.12 6.69 -12.67
N TRP A 47 -0.63 7.50 -11.92
CA TRP A 47 -0.42 8.95 -11.86
C TRP A 47 0.93 9.33 -11.25
N VAL A 48 1.34 8.66 -10.17
CA VAL A 48 2.63 8.92 -9.51
C VAL A 48 3.80 8.53 -10.40
N LEU A 49 3.76 7.36 -11.03
CA LEU A 49 4.81 6.89 -11.93
C LEU A 49 4.93 7.79 -13.18
N ARG A 50 3.79 8.19 -13.76
CA ARG A 50 3.76 9.16 -14.86
C ARG A 50 4.35 10.50 -14.45
N TRP A 51 4.08 10.97 -13.23
CA TRP A 51 4.67 12.20 -12.71
C TRP A 51 6.19 12.08 -12.54
N CYS A 52 6.69 10.90 -12.20
CA CYS A 52 8.13 10.63 -12.07
C CYS A 52 8.84 10.31 -13.39
N ASP A 53 8.13 10.38 -14.53
CA ASP A 53 8.62 9.99 -15.86
C ASP A 53 9.15 8.55 -15.92
N ILE A 54 8.55 7.66 -15.12
CA ILE A 54 8.88 6.23 -15.09
C ILE A 54 7.89 5.52 -16.02
N PRO A 55 8.36 4.79 -17.06
CA PRO A 55 7.48 3.96 -17.87
C PRO A 55 6.79 2.96 -16.95
N SER A 56 5.46 2.92 -16.97
CA SER A 56 4.64 2.09 -16.08
C SER A 56 5.20 0.66 -16.05
N PRO A 57 5.95 0.27 -15.00
CA PRO A 57 6.53 -1.05 -14.95
C PRO A 57 5.39 -1.94 -14.51
N SER A 58 4.66 -2.47 -15.48
CA SER A 58 3.78 -3.63 -15.37
C SER A 58 3.47 -4.05 -13.93
N GLN A 59 2.50 -3.35 -13.33
CA GLN A 59 1.79 -3.66 -12.09
C GLN A 59 2.66 -4.26 -10.97
N PHE A 60 3.11 -3.40 -10.04
CA PHE A 60 3.51 -3.86 -8.71
C PHE A 60 2.46 -4.87 -8.20
N SER A 61 2.92 -6.06 -7.83
CA SER A 61 2.09 -7.14 -7.31
C SER A 61 2.19 -7.22 -5.79
N SER A 62 3.24 -6.64 -5.20
CA SER A 62 3.43 -6.60 -3.77
C SER A 62 4.16 -5.33 -3.30
N ILE A 63 4.11 -5.07 -1.99
CA ILE A 63 4.92 -4.02 -1.36
C ILE A 63 6.43 -4.33 -1.50
N LEU A 64 6.80 -5.61 -1.61
CA LEU A 64 8.20 -6.02 -1.82
C LEU A 64 8.72 -5.54 -3.17
N ASP A 65 7.88 -5.53 -4.20
CA ASP A 65 8.25 -5.09 -5.54
C ASP A 65 8.58 -3.58 -5.54
N ILE A 66 7.88 -2.79 -4.72
CA ILE A 66 8.22 -1.37 -4.50
C ILE A 66 9.58 -1.25 -3.82
N ASN A 67 9.85 -2.07 -2.80
CA ASN A 67 11.13 -2.03 -2.12
C ASN A 67 12.29 -2.42 -3.06
N GLU A 68 12.09 -3.43 -3.90
CA GLU A 68 13.07 -3.83 -4.92
C GLU A 68 13.26 -2.73 -5.97
N PHE A 69 12.17 -2.14 -6.45
CA PHE A 69 12.20 -0.99 -7.36
C PHE A 69 13.07 0.13 -6.80
N VAL A 70 12.81 0.55 -5.56
CA VAL A 70 13.57 1.60 -4.87
C VAL A 70 15.04 1.22 -4.64
N ARG A 71 15.34 -0.06 -4.37
CA ARG A 71 16.74 -0.55 -4.25
C ARG A 71 17.49 -0.49 -5.58
N GLY A 72 16.80 -0.64 -6.71
CA GLY A 72 17.36 -0.49 -8.05
C GLY A 72 17.84 0.93 -8.38
N TRP A 73 17.36 1.95 -7.65
CA TRP A 73 17.81 3.34 -7.79
C TRP A 73 19.17 3.56 -7.10
N VAL A 74 20.23 2.98 -7.67
CA VAL A 74 21.61 3.06 -7.14
C VAL A 74 22.36 4.31 -7.66
N ILE A 75 21.85 4.95 -8.71
CA ILE A 75 22.62 5.91 -9.53
C ILE A 75 22.97 7.21 -8.75
N CYS A 76 22.14 7.66 -7.81
CA CYS A 76 22.56 8.73 -6.88
C CYS A 76 21.72 8.75 -5.59
N GLN A 77 22.39 9.01 -4.46
CA GLN A 77 21.79 8.95 -3.13
C GLN A 77 20.66 9.97 -2.94
N ARG A 78 20.78 11.15 -3.54
CA ARG A 78 19.74 12.19 -3.48
C ARG A 78 18.46 11.76 -4.20
N LYS A 79 18.54 11.28 -5.46
CA LYS A 79 17.33 10.81 -6.18
C LYS A 79 16.76 9.55 -5.54
N ARG A 80 17.59 8.67 -4.99
CA ARG A 80 17.13 7.50 -4.23
C ARG A 80 16.28 7.92 -3.03
N ASN A 81 16.76 8.87 -2.22
CA ASN A 81 16.00 9.36 -1.07
C ASN A 81 14.68 10.01 -1.50
N THR A 82 14.68 10.79 -2.59
CA THR A 82 13.44 11.35 -3.15
C THR A 82 12.48 10.25 -3.59
N MET A 83 12.96 9.20 -4.27
CA MET A 83 12.13 8.10 -4.74
C MET A 83 11.56 7.26 -3.58
N ILE A 84 12.36 7.03 -2.53
CA ILE A 84 11.92 6.44 -1.25
C ILE A 84 10.73 7.25 -0.72
N SER A 85 10.90 8.58 -0.57
CA SER A 85 9.85 9.46 -0.04
C SER A 85 8.58 9.43 -0.90
N ILE A 86 8.71 9.41 -2.23
CA ILE A 86 7.57 9.31 -3.14
C ILE A 86 6.84 7.97 -2.96
N CYS A 87 7.56 6.85 -2.94
CA CYS A 87 6.96 5.52 -2.82
C CYS A 87 6.25 5.33 -1.48
N TYR A 88 6.91 5.64 -0.37
CA TYR A 88 6.31 5.53 0.97
C TYR A 88 5.20 6.57 1.19
N GLY A 89 5.36 7.77 0.66
CA GLY A 89 4.32 8.79 0.65
C GLY A 89 3.07 8.32 -0.10
N THR A 90 3.24 7.66 -1.24
CA THR A 90 2.14 7.09 -2.03
C THR A 90 1.40 6.01 -1.26
N LEU A 91 2.13 5.05 -0.67
CA LEU A 91 1.55 4.02 0.19
C LEU A 91 0.74 4.63 1.35
N TRP A 92 1.31 5.61 2.04
CA TRP A 92 0.66 6.31 3.15
C TRP A 92 -0.63 7.00 2.73
N TRP A 93 -0.62 7.73 1.61
CA TRP A 93 -1.80 8.46 1.15
C TRP A 93 -2.90 7.54 0.63
N ILE A 94 -2.56 6.41 0.00
CA ILE A 94 -3.54 5.36 -0.37
C ILE A 94 -4.18 4.77 0.88
N TRP A 95 -3.37 4.38 1.88
CA TRP A 95 -3.87 3.89 3.16
C TRP A 95 -4.79 4.90 3.84
N LYS A 96 -4.36 6.16 3.92
CA LYS A 96 -5.13 7.24 4.54
C LYS A 96 -6.47 7.47 3.83
N ALA A 97 -6.50 7.51 2.50
CA ALA A 97 -7.72 7.66 1.73
C ALA A 97 -8.71 6.50 1.98
N ARG A 98 -8.20 5.26 2.12
CA ARG A 98 -9.00 4.09 2.50
C ARG A 98 -9.56 4.24 3.91
N CYS A 99 -8.75 4.63 4.89
CA CYS A 99 -9.20 4.87 6.26
C CYS A 99 -10.25 6.00 6.32
N ASP A 100 -10.04 7.12 5.62
CA ASP A 100 -11.00 8.23 5.58
C ASP A 100 -12.33 7.80 4.94
N ARG A 101 -12.29 6.92 3.94
CA ARG A 101 -13.51 6.33 3.36
C ARG A 101 -14.25 5.43 4.36
N VAL A 102 -13.55 4.55 5.07
CA VAL A 102 -14.15 3.60 6.02
C VAL A 102 -14.68 4.29 7.27
N PHE A 103 -13.90 5.19 7.87
CA PHE A 103 -14.20 5.79 9.17
C PHE A 103 -14.96 7.12 9.07
N LYS A 104 -14.85 7.84 7.96
CA LYS A 104 -15.43 9.19 7.80
C LYS A 104 -16.38 9.31 6.61
N ASN A 105 -16.64 8.23 5.87
CA ASN A 105 -17.41 8.23 4.62
C ASN A 105 -16.92 9.27 3.58
N LEU A 106 -15.63 9.63 3.64
CA LEU A 106 -15.06 10.64 2.74
C LEU A 106 -14.50 9.95 1.49
N HIS A 107 -15.01 10.31 0.31
CA HIS A 107 -14.44 9.89 -0.96
C HIS A 107 -13.34 10.86 -1.40
N VAL A 108 -12.09 10.41 -1.33
CA VAL A 108 -10.93 11.19 -1.81
C VAL A 108 -10.61 10.76 -3.24
N ASN A 109 -10.57 11.72 -4.16
CA ASN A 109 -10.18 11.46 -5.55
C ASN A 109 -8.67 11.17 -5.65
N ALA A 110 -8.29 10.20 -6.49
CA ALA A 110 -6.90 9.80 -6.73
C ALA A 110 -6.01 10.98 -7.16
N THR A 111 -6.54 11.93 -7.95
CA THR A 111 -5.80 13.14 -8.33
C THR A 111 -5.44 14.01 -7.14
N LYS A 112 -6.35 14.15 -6.17
CA LYS A 112 -6.12 14.90 -4.93
C LYS A 112 -5.09 14.21 -4.02
N VAL A 113 -5.04 12.88 -4.03
CA VAL A 113 -4.00 12.09 -3.35
C VAL A 113 -2.63 12.39 -3.97
N VAL A 114 -2.54 12.42 -5.31
CA VAL A 114 -1.30 12.73 -6.03
C VAL A 114 -0.82 14.15 -5.73
N ASP A 115 -1.72 15.14 -5.69
CA ASP A 115 -1.37 16.52 -5.36
C ASP A 115 -0.83 16.66 -3.93
N ASN A 116 -1.40 15.91 -2.99
CA ASN A 116 -0.90 15.87 -1.61
C ASN A 116 0.48 15.19 -1.50
N ILE A 117 0.74 14.16 -2.31
CA ILE A 117 2.06 13.52 -2.37
C ILE A 117 3.09 14.52 -2.90
N LYS A 118 2.76 15.26 -3.98
CA LYS A 118 3.63 16.30 -4.55
C LYS A 118 3.96 17.38 -3.53
N SER A 119 2.97 17.90 -2.82
CA SER A 119 3.20 18.96 -1.82
C SER A 119 4.10 18.51 -0.67
N GLN A 120 4.01 17.25 -0.24
CA GLN A 120 4.84 16.71 0.84
C GLN A 120 6.27 16.38 0.43
N VAL A 121 6.52 15.98 -0.82
CA VAL A 121 7.87 15.60 -1.29
C VAL A 121 8.75 16.81 -1.60
N PHE A 122 8.16 17.96 -1.95
CA PHE A 122 8.89 19.18 -2.31
C PHE A 122 8.96 20.26 -1.21
N THR A 123 8.48 19.97 0.00
CA THR A 123 8.69 20.84 1.17
C THR A 123 10.04 20.56 1.81
#